data_AF-A0AA85JYU1-F1
#
_entry.id   AF-A0AA85JYU1-F1
#
_cell.length_a   1.000
_cell.length_b   1.000
_cell.length_c   1.000
_cell.angle_alpha   90.00
_cell.angle_beta   90.00
_cell.angle_gamma   90.00
#
_symmetry.space_group_name_H-M   'P 1'
#
loop_
_entity.id
_entity.type
_entity.pdbx_description
1 polymer ?
#
loop_
_entity_poly.entity_id
_entity_poly.type
_entity_poly.pdbx_seq_one_letter_code
_entity_poly.pdbx_strand_id
1 'polypeptide(L)'
;MIKAALPIKCLEATILSIFLTQGQEYFKRFTISFVSEFNGNIFRHVVLGICSVNSVFGALGLSRREDLMYKPLNYPSLSSLINDFVNAYRGHHHKLIKVKIGIPIPHRPYVLERIHWKGISISFRKGYCTNEINTMLDRYSRFLRGSTDVIIKRNLPALLPKISPGSCATATKGQQATTYNKVIRLNMVRNKTDYVTPSFTNPTDKWICISNSPLTTSISQRNPILMNSYQIRI
;
A
#
# COMPACT_ATOMS: atom_id res chain seq x y z
N MET A 1 16.21 -3.49 12.84
CA MET A 1 16.54 -2.80 11.58
C MET A 1 17.34 -1.53 11.84
N ILE A 2 16.74 -0.44 12.34
CA ILE A 2 17.45 0.84 12.56
C ILE A 2 18.60 0.71 13.57
N LYS A 3 18.36 0.11 14.76
CA LYS A 3 19.39 -0.04 15.80
C LYS A 3 20.56 -0.95 15.39
N ALA A 4 20.28 -2.01 14.64
CA ALA A 4 21.28 -3.02 14.27
C ALA A 4 22.04 -2.66 12.99
N ALA A 5 21.48 -1.78 12.15
CA ALA A 5 22.11 -1.26 10.93
C ALA A 5 22.67 -2.32 9.96
N LEU A 6 22.09 -3.52 9.93
CA LEU A 6 22.51 -4.60 9.03
C LEU A 6 21.93 -4.41 7.62
N PRO A 7 22.57 -4.96 6.58
CA PRO A 7 22.04 -4.96 5.22
C PRO A 7 20.64 -5.59 5.15
N ILE A 8 19.77 -5.01 4.32
CA ILE A 8 18.37 -5.41 4.16
C ILE A 8 18.02 -5.70 2.69
N LYS A 9 16.92 -6.39 2.46
CA LYS A 9 16.35 -6.68 1.12
C LYS A 9 15.03 -5.94 0.89
N CYS A 10 14.40 -6.16 -0.26
CA CYS A 10 13.21 -5.44 -0.71
C CYS A 10 12.01 -5.51 0.26
N LEU A 11 11.74 -6.66 0.87
CA LEU A 11 10.64 -6.81 1.83
C LEU A 11 10.91 -6.01 3.11
N GLU A 12 12.08 -6.18 3.68
CA GLU A 12 12.54 -5.44 4.85
C GLU A 12 12.53 -3.93 4.60
N ALA A 13 13.05 -3.48 3.46
CA ALA A 13 13.01 -2.07 3.05
C ALA A 13 11.58 -1.53 2.94
N THR A 14 10.63 -2.34 2.46
CA THR A 14 9.20 -1.96 2.41
C THR A 14 8.65 -1.78 3.82
N ILE A 15 8.92 -2.70 4.74
CA ILE A 15 8.49 -2.61 6.15
C ILE A 15 9.12 -1.41 6.85
N LEU A 16 10.43 -1.20 6.66
CA LEU A 16 11.14 -0.06 7.21
C LEU A 16 10.59 1.26 6.66
N SER A 17 10.29 1.33 5.36
CA SER A 17 9.67 2.51 4.75
C SER A 17 8.31 2.79 5.34
N ILE A 18 7.49 1.76 5.60
CA ILE A 18 6.20 1.93 6.29
C ILE A 18 6.41 2.52 7.67
N PHE A 19 7.38 2.02 8.44
CA PHE A 19 7.70 2.55 9.77
C PHE A 19 8.17 4.00 9.73
N LEU A 20 9.11 4.34 8.85
CA LEU A 20 9.68 5.69 8.73
C LEU A 20 8.67 6.73 8.23
N THR A 21 7.60 6.30 7.58
CA THR A 21 6.55 7.16 7.02
C THR A 21 5.29 7.22 7.89
N GLN A 22 5.34 6.67 9.10
CA GLN A 22 4.25 6.84 10.07
C GLN A 22 4.11 8.31 10.46
N GLY A 23 2.86 8.76 10.66
CA GLY A 23 2.53 10.16 10.97
C GLY A 23 2.57 11.13 9.79
N GLN A 24 3.11 10.73 8.63
CA GLN A 24 3.17 11.57 7.43
C GLN A 24 1.88 11.49 6.60
N GLU A 25 0.81 12.15 7.04
CA GLU A 25 -0.54 12.01 6.47
C GLU A 25 -0.76 12.72 5.12
N TYR A 26 0.22 13.48 4.63
CA TYR A 26 0.16 14.17 3.32
C TYR A 26 0.29 13.23 2.11
N PHE A 27 0.52 11.94 2.35
CA PHE A 27 0.46 10.90 1.33
C PHE A 27 -0.09 9.60 1.90
N LYS A 28 -0.63 8.77 1.01
CA LYS A 28 -1.04 7.40 1.32
C LYS A 28 0.01 6.41 0.86
N ARG A 29 0.04 5.27 1.53
CA ARG A 29 1.03 4.21 1.32
C ARG A 29 0.32 2.92 0.96
N PHE A 30 0.84 2.16 0.02
CA PHE A 30 0.28 0.87 -0.38
C PHE A 30 1.40 -0.01 -0.92
N THR A 31 1.25 -1.33 -0.84
CA THR A 31 2.30 -2.25 -1.32
C THR A 31 2.15 -2.48 -2.82
N ILE A 32 3.28 -2.61 -3.53
CA ILE A 32 3.31 -3.03 -4.94
C ILE A 32 4.26 -4.22 -5.02
N SER A 33 3.72 -5.38 -5.35
CA SER A 33 4.50 -6.61 -5.53
C SER A 33 4.54 -7.02 -7.00
N PHE A 34 5.75 -7.29 -7.48
CA PHE A 34 6.04 -7.74 -8.83
C PHE A 34 6.42 -9.21 -8.82
N VAL A 35 5.90 -9.95 -9.78
CA VAL A 35 6.32 -11.31 -10.11
C VAL A 35 6.79 -11.31 -11.55
N SER A 36 8.07 -11.61 -11.75
CA SER A 36 8.69 -11.66 -13.07
C SER A 36 9.34 -13.01 -13.33
N GLU A 37 9.70 -13.25 -14.59
CA GLU A 37 10.36 -14.46 -15.08
C GLU A 37 11.61 -14.07 -15.86
N PHE A 38 12.72 -14.74 -15.59
CA PHE A 38 13.97 -14.58 -16.33
C PHE A 38 14.65 -15.95 -16.41
N ASN A 39 15.02 -16.38 -17.61
CA ASN A 39 15.63 -17.69 -17.88
C ASN A 39 14.87 -18.86 -17.20
N GLY A 40 13.54 -18.88 -17.31
CA GLY A 40 12.66 -19.90 -16.72
C GLY A 40 12.46 -19.81 -15.20
N ASN A 41 13.18 -18.90 -14.52
CA ASN A 41 13.09 -18.73 -13.07
C ASN A 41 12.13 -17.60 -12.69
N ILE A 42 11.36 -17.80 -11.61
CA ILE A 42 10.41 -16.82 -11.09
C ILE A 42 11.06 -15.96 -10.01
N PHE A 43 11.00 -14.65 -10.19
CA PHE A 43 11.51 -13.67 -9.24
C PHE A 43 10.37 -12.86 -8.63
N ARG A 44 10.52 -12.53 -7.35
CA ARG A 44 9.56 -11.71 -6.60
C ARG A 44 10.26 -10.48 -6.06
N HIS A 45 9.58 -9.35 -6.18
CA HIS A 45 10.09 -8.08 -5.71
C HIS A 45 8.94 -7.23 -5.20
N VAL A 46 9.21 -6.35 -4.25
CA VAL A 46 8.20 -5.54 -3.58
C VAL A 46 8.77 -4.16 -3.27
N VAL A 47 7.91 -3.16 -3.44
CA VAL A 47 8.16 -1.76 -3.08
C VAL A 47 6.94 -1.18 -2.38
N LEU A 48 7.13 -0.08 -1.67
CA LEU A 48 6.08 0.73 -1.09
C LEU A 48 5.69 1.82 -2.11
N GLY A 49 4.51 1.68 -2.71
CA GLY A 49 3.89 2.74 -3.50
C GLY A 49 3.39 3.87 -2.60
N ILE A 50 3.55 5.09 -3.07
CA ILE A 50 3.10 6.32 -2.41
C ILE A 50 2.17 7.08 -3.35
N CYS A 51 1.08 7.63 -2.80
CA CYS A 51 0.17 8.53 -3.50
C CYS A 51 0.01 9.81 -2.69
N SER A 52 0.41 10.95 -3.24
CA SER A 52 0.17 12.26 -2.62
C SER A 52 -1.32 12.62 -2.64
N VAL A 53 -1.72 13.57 -1.79
CA VAL A 53 -3.01 14.28 -1.89
C VAL A 53 -3.19 14.91 -3.29
N ASN A 54 -2.11 15.38 -3.90
CA ASN A 54 -2.10 15.95 -5.26
C ASN A 54 -2.18 14.88 -6.35
N SER A 55 -2.55 13.65 -6.03
CA SER A 55 -2.81 12.59 -7.00
C SER A 55 -1.61 12.12 -7.81
N VAL A 56 -0.39 12.55 -7.44
CA VAL A 56 0.88 12.06 -7.97
C VAL A 56 1.37 10.83 -7.23
N PHE A 57 2.06 9.95 -7.94
CA PHE A 57 2.55 8.67 -7.47
C PHE A 57 4.07 8.62 -7.44
N GLY A 58 4.59 7.77 -6.57
CA GLY A 58 6.01 7.46 -6.42
C GLY A 58 6.20 6.13 -5.70
N ALA A 59 7.45 5.77 -5.42
CA ALA A 59 7.76 4.53 -4.72
C ALA A 59 9.00 4.66 -3.83
N LEU A 60 8.96 3.99 -2.68
CA LEU A 60 10.11 3.73 -1.81
C LEU A 60 10.37 2.23 -1.80
N GLY A 61 11.64 1.84 -1.80
CA GLY A 61 12.00 0.44 -1.74
C GLY A 61 13.49 0.25 -1.92
N LEU A 62 13.88 -1.01 -1.98
CA LEU A 62 15.26 -1.40 -2.23
C LEU A 62 15.30 -2.51 -3.27
N SER A 63 16.29 -2.46 -4.14
CA SER A 63 16.53 -3.44 -5.18
C SER A 63 18.01 -3.48 -5.48
N ARG A 64 18.44 -4.54 -6.15
CA ARG A 64 19.80 -4.64 -6.70
C ARG A 64 19.98 -3.76 -7.95
N ARG A 65 18.87 -3.25 -8.51
CA ARG A 65 18.84 -2.37 -9.69
C ARG A 65 18.20 -1.05 -9.30
N GLU A 66 18.81 0.07 -9.69
CA GLU A 66 18.38 1.40 -9.27
C GLU A 66 17.01 1.80 -9.82
N ASP A 67 16.72 1.38 -11.05
CA ASP A 67 15.45 1.60 -11.74
C ASP A 67 14.30 0.71 -11.24
N LEU A 68 14.56 -0.23 -10.32
CA LEU A 68 13.57 -1.11 -9.69
C LEU A 68 13.39 -0.80 -8.19
N MET A 69 13.65 0.42 -7.74
CA MET A 69 13.49 0.80 -6.33
C MET A 69 12.78 2.15 -6.15
N TYR A 70 13.54 3.20 -5.81
CA TYR A 70 13.04 4.55 -5.61
C TYR A 70 12.47 5.12 -6.91
N LYS A 71 11.30 5.73 -6.79
CA LYS A 71 10.66 6.50 -7.86
C LYS A 71 10.21 7.83 -7.27
N PRO A 72 10.63 8.98 -7.84
CA PRO A 72 10.22 10.28 -7.33
C PRO A 72 8.70 10.43 -7.38
N LEU A 73 8.17 11.32 -6.53
CA LEU A 73 6.72 11.56 -6.40
C LEU A 73 6.21 12.49 -7.50
N ASN A 74 6.43 12.15 -8.76
CA ASN A 74 6.11 12.97 -9.93
C ASN A 74 5.32 12.22 -11.03
N TYR A 75 4.91 10.96 -10.79
CA TYR A 75 4.14 10.20 -11.77
C TYR A 75 2.67 10.63 -11.72
N PRO A 76 2.07 11.09 -12.83
CA PRO A 76 0.72 11.67 -12.82
C PRO A 76 -0.39 10.63 -12.62
N SER A 77 -0.09 9.35 -12.87
CA SER A 77 -1.03 8.25 -12.72
C SER A 77 -0.35 6.98 -12.20
N LEU A 78 -1.15 6.10 -11.58
CA LEU A 78 -0.67 4.79 -11.14
C LEU A 78 -0.22 3.95 -12.34
N SER A 79 -0.92 4.06 -13.47
CA SER A 79 -0.55 3.44 -14.74
C SER A 79 0.84 3.87 -15.20
N SER A 80 1.16 5.18 -15.14
CA SER A 80 2.48 5.70 -15.51
C SER A 80 3.59 5.13 -14.63
N LEU A 81 3.40 5.11 -13.30
CA LEU A 81 4.35 4.51 -12.36
C LEU A 81 4.57 3.01 -12.63
N ILE A 82 3.49 2.25 -12.82
CA ILE A 82 3.61 0.80 -13.08
C ILE A 82 4.27 0.53 -14.43
N ASN A 83 3.97 1.31 -15.46
CA ASN A 83 4.59 1.18 -16.78
C ASN A 83 6.09 1.48 -16.75
N ASP A 84 6.53 2.41 -15.91
CA ASP A 84 7.95 2.67 -15.65
C ASP A 84 8.66 1.43 -15.08
N PHE A 85 8.08 0.78 -14.06
CA PHE A 85 8.59 -0.51 -13.56
C PHE A 85 8.55 -1.61 -14.63
N VAL A 86 7.50 -1.69 -15.44
CA VAL A 86 7.39 -2.67 -16.54
C VAL A 86 8.54 -2.48 -17.53
N ASN A 87 8.86 -1.24 -17.88
CA ASN A 87 9.96 -0.91 -18.78
C ASN A 87 11.32 -1.23 -18.14
N ALA A 88 11.51 -0.93 -16.85
CA ALA A 88 12.72 -1.30 -16.11
C ALA A 88 12.92 -2.82 -16.09
N TYR A 89 11.89 -3.62 -15.79
CA TYR A 89 11.99 -5.09 -15.87
C TYR A 89 12.34 -5.57 -17.27
N ARG A 90 11.71 -4.99 -18.30
CA ARG A 90 12.03 -5.31 -19.70
C ARG A 90 13.49 -5.00 -20.03
N GLY A 91 14.01 -3.87 -19.55
CA GLY A 91 15.42 -3.46 -19.71
C GLY A 91 16.41 -4.46 -19.10
N HIS A 92 16.02 -5.14 -18.00
CA HIS A 92 16.81 -6.23 -17.40
C HIS A 92 16.42 -7.61 -17.91
N HIS A 93 15.79 -7.71 -19.09
CA HIS A 93 15.35 -8.97 -19.72
C HIS A 93 14.35 -9.80 -18.90
N HIS A 94 13.73 -9.22 -17.87
CA HIS A 94 12.68 -9.87 -17.11
C HIS A 94 11.32 -9.73 -17.80
N LYS A 95 10.60 -10.84 -17.96
CA LYS A 95 9.20 -10.84 -18.37
C LYS A 95 8.30 -10.69 -17.15
N LEU A 96 7.59 -9.58 -17.05
CA LEU A 96 6.64 -9.38 -15.94
C LEU A 96 5.42 -10.29 -16.10
N ILE A 97 5.13 -11.12 -15.10
CA ILE A 97 4.00 -12.06 -15.11
C ILE A 97 2.79 -11.45 -14.40
N LYS A 98 3.01 -10.81 -13.26
CA LYS A 98 1.94 -10.36 -12.38
C LYS A 98 2.37 -9.16 -11.55
N VAL A 99 1.45 -8.22 -11.40
CA VAL A 99 1.54 -7.10 -10.46
C VAL A 99 0.42 -7.24 -9.44
N LYS A 100 0.75 -7.15 -8.16
CA LYS A 100 -0.22 -7.12 -7.06
C LYS A 100 -0.10 -5.79 -6.36
N ILE A 101 -1.21 -5.12 -6.16
CA ILE A 101 -1.25 -3.84 -5.44
C ILE A 101 -2.10 -4.05 -4.20
N GLY A 102 -1.52 -3.74 -3.03
CA GLY A 102 -2.19 -3.78 -1.74
C GLY A 102 -3.13 -2.61 -1.54
N ILE A 103 -3.94 -2.68 -0.49
CA ILE A 103 -4.80 -1.56 -0.07
C ILE A 103 -3.96 -0.49 0.67
N PRO A 104 -4.51 0.72 0.87
CA PRO A 104 -3.84 1.75 1.64
C PRO A 104 -3.55 1.30 3.08
N ILE A 105 -2.34 1.59 3.56
CA ILE A 105 -1.85 1.23 4.89
C ILE A 105 -2.06 2.42 5.83
N PRO A 106 -2.74 2.24 6.98
CA PRO A 106 -3.00 3.33 7.92
C PRO A 106 -1.71 3.86 8.56
N HIS A 107 -1.59 5.19 8.70
CA HIS A 107 -0.41 5.83 9.32
C HIS A 107 -0.28 5.50 10.81
N ARG A 108 -1.41 5.25 11.47
CA ARG A 108 -1.52 4.80 12.86
C ARG A 108 -2.22 3.44 12.88
N PRO A 109 -1.49 2.32 12.80
CA PRO A 109 -2.11 1.00 12.87
C PRO A 109 -2.64 0.76 14.29
N TYR A 110 -3.78 0.10 14.38
CA TYR A 110 -4.26 -0.42 15.67
C TYR A 110 -3.41 -1.63 16.11
N VAL A 111 -3.48 -1.97 17.39
CA VAL A 111 -2.81 -3.15 17.94
C VAL A 111 -3.24 -4.39 17.15
N LEU A 112 -2.26 -5.14 16.63
CA LEU A 112 -2.43 -6.36 15.81
C LEU A 112 -3.05 -6.17 14.41
N GLU A 113 -3.18 -4.94 13.90
CA GLU A 113 -3.62 -4.72 12.52
C GLU A 113 -2.60 -5.27 11.51
N ARG A 114 -3.07 -6.06 10.53
CA ARG A 114 -2.22 -6.70 9.52
C ARG A 114 -2.14 -5.89 8.24
N ILE A 115 -0.97 -5.90 7.61
CA ILE A 115 -0.79 -5.34 6.27
C ILE A 115 -1.50 -6.24 5.25
N HIS A 116 -2.36 -5.63 4.45
CA HIS A 116 -3.10 -6.29 3.40
C HIS A 116 -2.37 -6.19 2.05
N TRP A 117 -1.57 -7.20 1.77
CA TRP A 117 -0.66 -7.27 0.60
C TRP A 117 -1.34 -7.44 -0.77
N LYS A 118 -2.65 -7.71 -0.79
CA LYS A 118 -3.37 -8.01 -2.04
C LYS A 118 -4.74 -7.34 -2.02
N GLY A 119 -4.87 -6.23 -2.75
CA GLY A 119 -6.13 -5.64 -3.16
C GLY A 119 -6.48 -6.09 -4.58
N ILE A 120 -5.74 -5.59 -5.57
CA ILE A 120 -5.88 -5.98 -6.99
C ILE A 120 -4.66 -6.82 -7.44
N SER A 121 -4.88 -7.75 -8.36
CA SER A 121 -3.84 -8.57 -8.98
C SER A 121 -4.04 -8.61 -10.48
N ILE A 122 -3.11 -8.00 -11.22
CA ILE A 122 -3.13 -7.95 -12.68
C ILE A 122 -2.14 -8.98 -13.22
N SER A 123 -2.61 -9.85 -14.12
CA SER A 123 -1.81 -10.93 -14.69
C SER A 123 -1.54 -10.65 -16.17
N PHE A 124 -0.28 -10.46 -16.53
CA PHE A 124 0.14 -10.15 -17.91
C PHE A 124 0.10 -11.38 -18.82
N ARG A 125 0.07 -12.61 -18.27
CA ARG A 125 -0.12 -13.85 -19.07
C ARG A 125 -1.49 -13.96 -19.74
N LYS A 126 -2.49 -13.21 -19.28
CA LYS A 126 -3.88 -13.33 -19.78
C LYS A 126 -4.13 -12.58 -21.11
N GLY A 127 -3.10 -11.95 -21.69
CA GLY A 127 -3.22 -11.28 -22.99
C GLY A 127 -3.95 -9.93 -22.93
N TYR A 128 -4.04 -9.28 -21.77
CA TYR A 128 -4.65 -7.96 -21.66
C TYR A 128 -3.92 -6.91 -22.50
N CYS A 129 -4.68 -6.06 -23.18
CA CYS A 129 -4.13 -4.90 -23.88
C CYS A 129 -3.63 -3.86 -22.85
N THR A 130 -2.61 -3.08 -23.22
CA THR A 130 -2.07 -2.01 -22.36
C THR A 130 -3.17 -1.04 -21.89
N ASN A 131 -4.14 -0.74 -22.75
CA ASN A 131 -5.27 0.15 -22.43
C ASN A 131 -6.20 -0.43 -21.36
N GLU A 132 -6.44 -1.74 -21.37
CA GLU A 132 -7.25 -2.42 -20.35
C GLU A 132 -6.55 -2.41 -19.00
N ILE A 133 -5.23 -2.65 -19.00
CA ILE A 133 -4.39 -2.59 -17.80
C ILE A 133 -4.41 -1.18 -17.21
N ASN A 134 -4.22 -0.16 -18.05
CA ASN A 134 -4.30 1.23 -17.63
C ASN A 134 -5.67 1.56 -17.04
N THR A 135 -6.76 1.11 -17.68
CA THR A 135 -8.13 1.32 -17.16
C THR A 135 -8.36 0.66 -15.80
N MET A 136 -7.84 -0.56 -15.60
CA MET A 136 -7.89 -1.26 -14.30
C MET A 136 -7.08 -0.51 -13.23
N LEU A 137 -5.88 -0.04 -13.57
CA LEU A 137 -5.02 0.73 -12.67
C LEU A 137 -5.64 2.07 -12.32
N ASP A 138 -6.24 2.76 -13.27
CA ASP A 138 -6.89 4.06 -13.05
C ASP A 138 -8.13 3.90 -12.15
N ARG A 139 -8.93 2.84 -12.35
CA ARG A 139 -10.02 2.50 -11.44
C ARG A 139 -9.52 2.24 -10.02
N TYR A 140 -8.44 1.48 -9.88
CA TYR A 140 -7.85 1.19 -8.57
C TYR A 140 -7.21 2.44 -7.94
N SER A 141 -6.67 3.35 -8.74
CA SER A 141 -6.11 4.61 -8.27
C SER A 141 -7.15 5.47 -7.55
N ARG A 142 -8.41 5.47 -8.01
CA ARG A 142 -9.52 6.15 -7.33
C ARG A 142 -9.81 5.56 -5.97
N PHE A 143 -9.73 4.23 -5.84
CA PHE A 143 -9.85 3.54 -4.55
C PHE A 143 -8.70 3.93 -3.59
N LEU A 144 -7.46 3.98 -4.08
CA LEU A 144 -6.32 4.43 -3.28
C LEU A 144 -6.49 5.88 -2.81
N ARG A 145 -7.03 6.76 -3.67
CA ARG A 145 -7.31 8.17 -3.36
C ARG A 145 -8.50 8.38 -2.43
N GLY A 146 -9.50 7.51 -2.45
CA GLY A 146 -10.69 7.60 -1.59
C GLY A 146 -10.38 7.43 -0.10
N SER A 147 -11.19 8.04 0.77
CA SER A 147 -11.02 7.92 2.23
C SER A 147 -11.19 6.46 2.67
N THR A 148 -10.14 5.88 3.23
CA THR A 148 -10.09 4.51 3.75
C THR A 148 -11.21 4.26 4.76
N ASP A 149 -11.53 5.24 5.61
CA ASP A 149 -12.53 5.12 6.68
C ASP A 149 -13.96 4.89 6.18
N VAL A 150 -14.28 5.37 4.98
CA VAL A 150 -15.60 5.18 4.36
C VAL A 150 -15.72 3.78 3.73
N ILE A 151 -14.58 3.22 3.31
CA ILE A 151 -14.51 1.95 2.57
C ILE A 151 -14.48 0.76 3.53
N ILE A 152 -13.77 0.81 4.67
CA ILE A 152 -13.82 -0.34 5.61
C ILE A 152 -15.22 -0.47 6.25
N LYS A 153 -15.98 0.62 6.39
CA LYS A 153 -17.41 0.58 6.78
C LYS A 153 -18.33 0.01 5.69
N ARG A 154 -17.91 0.03 4.41
CA ARG A 154 -18.66 -0.53 3.27
C ARG A 154 -17.97 -1.81 2.78
N ASN A 155 -18.16 -2.92 3.49
CA ASN A 155 -17.94 -4.31 3.05
C ASN A 155 -16.96 -4.50 1.88
N LEU A 156 -15.70 -4.81 2.22
CA LEU A 156 -14.58 -5.15 1.32
C LEU A 156 -14.90 -6.16 0.17
N PRO A 157 -15.86 -7.11 0.29
CA PRO A 157 -16.22 -8.01 -0.81
C PRO A 157 -17.02 -7.35 -1.95
N ALA A 158 -17.72 -6.22 -1.70
CA ALA A 158 -18.65 -5.64 -2.65
C ALA A 158 -18.00 -4.72 -3.70
N LEU A 159 -16.76 -4.25 -3.44
CA LEU A 159 -16.02 -3.33 -4.32
C LEU A 159 -14.95 -4.03 -5.17
N LEU A 160 -14.73 -5.33 -4.98
CA LEU A 160 -13.85 -6.12 -5.84
C LEU A 160 -14.59 -6.47 -7.13
N PRO A 161 -14.04 -6.16 -8.32
CA PRO A 161 -14.64 -6.58 -9.58
C PRO A 161 -14.74 -8.11 -9.65
N LYS A 162 -15.95 -8.65 -9.75
CA LYS A 162 -16.17 -9.99 -10.30
C LYS A 162 -15.87 -9.89 -11.80
N ILE A 163 -14.68 -10.31 -12.21
CA ILE A 163 -14.28 -10.37 -13.62
C ILE A 163 -14.98 -11.59 -14.23
N SER A 164 -16.12 -11.37 -14.88
CA SER A 164 -16.69 -12.35 -15.81
C SER A 164 -15.88 -12.29 -17.12
N PRO A 165 -15.51 -13.43 -17.73
CA PRO A 165 -14.90 -13.44 -19.06
C PRO A 165 -15.97 -13.06 -20.09
N GLY A 166 -15.86 -11.86 -20.67
CA GLY A 166 -16.70 -11.43 -21.78
C GLY A 166 -16.18 -12.01 -23.09
N SER A 167 -16.89 -12.98 -23.63
CA SER A 167 -16.72 -13.53 -24.98
C SER A 167 -17.34 -12.60 -26.03
N CYS A 168 -16.62 -12.41 -27.13
CA CYS A 168 -17.14 -11.88 -28.38
C CYS A 168 -17.92 -12.99 -29.12
N ALA A 169 -19.25 -12.86 -29.28
CA ALA A 169 -20.05 -13.46 -30.36
C ALA A 169 -21.57 -13.16 -30.21
N THR A 170 -22.24 -13.15 -31.36
CA THR A 170 -23.63 -12.74 -31.68
C THR A 170 -24.76 -13.68 -31.25
N ALA A 171 -25.92 -13.07 -30.95
CA ALA A 171 -27.33 -13.51 -31.08
C ALA A 171 -27.82 -14.90 -30.57
N THR A 172 -28.87 -14.89 -29.73
CA THR A 172 -30.24 -15.45 -29.93
C THR A 172 -30.91 -15.80 -28.58
N LYS A 173 -32.24 -15.59 -28.48
CA LYS A 173 -33.12 -15.80 -27.30
C LYS A 173 -33.04 -17.21 -26.69
N GLY A 174 -33.26 -17.29 -25.37
CA GLY A 174 -33.64 -18.53 -24.67
C GLY A 174 -33.78 -18.33 -23.15
N GLN A 175 -35.01 -18.40 -22.64
CA GLN A 175 -35.31 -18.51 -21.22
C GLN A 175 -34.79 -19.85 -20.66
N GLN A 176 -34.30 -19.88 -19.42
CA GLN A 176 -34.69 -20.88 -18.42
C GLN A 176 -34.09 -20.56 -17.05
N ALA A 177 -34.93 -20.75 -16.03
CA ALA A 177 -34.66 -20.55 -14.62
C ALA A 177 -34.18 -21.84 -13.96
N THR A 178 -33.28 -21.73 -12.98
CA THR A 178 -33.04 -22.76 -11.95
C THR A 178 -32.57 -22.14 -10.62
N THR A 179 -33.52 -21.96 -9.69
CA THR A 179 -33.67 -22.80 -8.48
C THR A 179 -32.50 -22.94 -7.46
N TYR A 180 -32.69 -22.23 -6.34
CA TYR A 180 -32.30 -22.45 -4.92
C TYR A 180 -30.82 -22.58 -4.45
N ASN A 181 -30.42 -21.71 -3.50
CA ASN A 181 -30.28 -22.15 -2.10
C ASN A 181 -30.09 -21.02 -1.04
N LYS A 182 -31.00 -21.06 -0.05
CA LYS A 182 -30.87 -20.81 1.40
C LYS A 182 -30.40 -19.43 1.92
N VAL A 183 -31.39 -18.59 2.23
CA VAL A 183 -31.28 -17.44 3.14
C VAL A 183 -31.51 -17.94 4.58
N ILE A 184 -30.51 -17.84 5.45
CA ILE A 184 -30.71 -17.91 6.90
C ILE A 184 -30.89 -16.47 7.39
N ARG A 185 -32.13 -16.10 7.72
CA ARG A 185 -32.44 -14.91 8.51
C ARG A 185 -32.15 -15.23 9.97
N LEU A 186 -31.16 -14.57 10.56
CA LEU A 186 -31.09 -14.41 12.01
C LEU A 186 -31.82 -13.12 12.38
N ASN A 187 -32.99 -13.28 13.00
CA ASN A 187 -33.66 -12.22 13.73
C ASN A 187 -32.80 -11.84 14.94
N MET A 188 -32.48 -10.56 15.12
CA MET A 188 -32.13 -10.04 16.44
C MET A 188 -33.19 -9.04 16.88
N VAL A 189 -33.81 -9.43 17.99
CA VAL A 189 -34.81 -8.73 18.78
C VAL A 189 -34.26 -7.40 19.27
N ARG A 190 -35.08 -6.36 19.11
CA ARG A 190 -34.86 -5.02 19.64
C ARG A 190 -35.34 -5.00 21.09
N ASN A 191 -34.43 -4.99 22.05
CA ASN A 191 -34.75 -4.61 23.42
C ASN A 191 -34.15 -3.25 23.74
N LYS A 192 -35.05 -2.33 24.06
CA LYS A 192 -34.82 -0.97 24.53
C LYS A 192 -35.13 -1.00 26.01
N THR A 193 -34.14 -0.76 26.87
CA THR A 193 -34.40 -0.37 28.27
C THR A 193 -33.35 0.64 28.74
N ASP A 194 -33.88 1.64 29.42
CA ASP A 194 -33.32 2.91 29.81
C ASP A 194 -32.47 2.87 31.11
N TYR A 195 -31.55 3.85 31.21
CA TYR A 195 -30.80 4.45 32.34
C TYR A 195 -30.28 3.60 33.53
N VAL A 196 -29.00 3.82 33.92
CA VAL A 196 -28.53 4.30 35.25
C VAL A 196 -26.99 4.42 35.25
N THR A 197 -26.49 5.59 35.63
CA THR A 197 -25.09 5.90 35.97
C THR A 197 -24.73 5.35 37.35
N PRO A 198 -23.48 4.90 37.58
CA PRO A 198 -22.82 5.37 38.79
C PRO A 198 -21.33 5.70 38.59
N SER A 199 -20.91 6.77 39.27
CA SER A 199 -19.54 7.13 39.60
C SER A 199 -18.94 6.18 40.64
N PHE A 200 -17.65 5.84 40.53
CA PHE A 200 -16.58 6.18 41.50
C PHE A 200 -15.30 5.34 41.33
N THR A 201 -14.18 6.03 41.61
CA THR A 201 -12.83 5.58 42.01
C THR A 201 -11.83 4.98 40.98
N ASN A 202 -10.71 5.71 40.84
CA ASN A 202 -9.42 5.28 40.26
C ASN A 202 -8.76 4.15 41.10
N PRO A 203 -7.76 3.43 40.56
CA PRO A 203 -6.38 3.92 40.71
C PRO A 203 -5.49 3.77 39.46
N THR A 204 -4.69 4.81 39.25
CA THR A 204 -3.29 4.82 38.75
C THR A 204 -2.93 4.02 37.49
N ASP A 205 -2.70 4.75 36.38
CA ASP A 205 -1.53 4.51 35.52
C ASP A 205 -1.07 5.83 34.90
N LYS A 206 -0.01 6.40 35.49
CA LYS A 206 0.68 7.60 35.01
C LYS A 206 1.56 7.20 33.82
N TRP A 207 1.17 7.59 32.60
CA TRP A 207 2.10 7.71 31.49
C TRP A 207 2.81 9.07 31.59
N ILE A 208 4.12 9.04 31.81
CA ILE A 208 4.98 10.23 31.83
C ILE A 208 5.10 10.73 30.39
N CYS A 209 4.46 11.86 30.09
CA CYS A 209 4.75 12.67 28.92
C CYS A 209 6.01 13.49 29.22
N ILE A 210 7.15 13.15 28.60
CA ILE A 210 8.31 14.05 28.58
C ILE A 210 8.02 15.11 27.51
N SER A 211 7.43 16.22 27.95
CA SER A 211 7.42 17.48 27.21
C SER A 211 8.74 18.19 27.46
N ASN A 212 9.67 18.15 26.50
CA ASN A 212 10.77 19.10 26.49
C ASN A 212 10.28 20.41 25.88
N SER A 213 9.94 21.35 26.76
CA SER A 213 9.85 22.77 26.43
C SER A 213 11.24 23.29 26.04
N PRO A 214 11.35 24.22 25.07
CA PRO A 214 12.65 24.71 24.62
C PRO A 214 13.27 25.67 25.65
N LEU A 215 14.52 25.40 26.02
CA LEU A 215 15.37 26.40 26.65
C LEU A 215 15.81 27.44 25.61
N THR A 216 15.71 28.68 26.04
CA THR A 216 16.17 29.93 25.45
C THR A 216 17.61 29.87 24.93
N THR A 217 17.79 30.09 23.63
CA THR A 217 19.08 30.44 23.02
C THR A 217 19.39 31.94 23.18
N SER A 218 20.53 32.25 23.79
CA SER A 218 21.24 33.52 23.62
C SER A 218 22.52 33.29 22.82
N ILE A 219 22.84 34.29 22.00
CA ILE A 219 23.85 34.34 20.93
C ILE A 219 25.28 34.46 21.51
N SER A 220 26.29 33.79 20.92
CA SER A 220 27.61 34.40 20.56
C SER A 220 28.64 33.43 19.96
N GLN A 221 28.96 33.67 18.68
CA GLN A 221 30.28 33.74 17.99
C GLN A 221 31.37 32.63 18.02
N ARG A 222 31.81 32.28 16.78
CA ARG A 222 33.17 31.92 16.24
C ARG A 222 33.82 30.62 16.78
N ASN A 223 34.49 29.73 16.03
CA ASN A 223 35.15 29.68 14.71
C ASN A 223 35.39 28.18 14.31
N PRO A 224 35.89 27.84 13.09
CA PRO A 224 35.78 26.50 12.46
C PRO A 224 37.00 25.56 12.66
N ILE A 225 36.95 24.38 12.01
CA ILE A 225 37.95 23.27 11.88
C ILE A 225 37.53 22.04 12.73
N LEU A 226 37.24 20.84 12.21
CA LEU A 226 38.11 19.94 11.44
C LEU A 226 37.26 18.92 10.64
N MET A 227 37.66 18.65 9.40
CA MET A 227 37.15 17.54 8.59
C MET A 227 37.47 16.19 9.23
N ASN A 228 36.56 15.22 9.14
CA ASN A 228 36.95 13.81 9.18
C ASN A 228 36.15 13.02 8.14
N SER A 229 36.86 12.75 7.03
CA SER A 229 36.54 11.79 5.98
C SER A 229 36.72 10.37 6.51
N TYR A 230 35.72 9.51 6.33
CA TYR A 230 35.90 8.06 6.43
C TYR A 230 35.76 7.44 5.04
N GLN A 231 36.90 6.99 4.50
CA GLN A 231 36.97 6.04 3.40
C GLN A 231 36.97 4.63 3.98
N ILE A 232 36.19 3.72 3.40
CA ILE A 232 36.37 2.26 3.58
C ILE A 232 36.91 1.73 2.24
N ARG A 233 38.05 1.06 2.32
CA ARG A 233 38.85 0.56 1.21
C ARG A 233 38.58 -0.95 1.05
N ILE A 234 38.20 -1.30 -0.19
CA ILE A 234 38.15 -2.60 -0.91
C ILE A 234 37.75 -3.83 -0.09
#